data_AF-A0A538TZF8-F1
#
_entry.id   AF-A0A538TZF8-F1
#
_cell.length_a   1.000
_cell.length_b   1.000
_cell.length_c   1.000
_cell.angle_alpha   90.00
_cell.angle_beta   90.00
_cell.angle_gamma   90.00
#
_symmetry.space_group_name_H-M   'P 1'
#
loop_
_entity.id
_entity.type
_entity.pdbx_description
1 polymer ?
#
loop_
_entity_poly.entity_id
_entity_poly.type
_entity_poly.pdbx_seq_one_letter_code
_entity_poly.pdbx_strand_id
1 'polypeptide(L)'
;MDATQVKEARALGIVREPKVFLVGRQTVDTAAIDRFLGEHAATWETDTEVGAEALAEMAGRVCYMSYGKGRKTNAEFLSHIIEVGHGSVLEHGVWSFLITGVSRSFTHELVRHRHFSYSQLSQRYVNESDSD
;
A
#
# COMPACT_ATOMS: atom_id res chain seq x y z
N MET A 1 4.55 -12.10 -55.27
CA MET A 1 5.49 -11.26 -54.50
C MET A 1 4.69 -10.67 -53.36
N ASP A 2 4.69 -11.34 -52.21
CA ASP A 2 4.47 -10.69 -50.93
C ASP A 2 5.34 -11.43 -49.92
N ALA A 3 6.20 -10.68 -49.26
CA ALA A 3 7.32 -11.19 -48.50
C ALA A 3 6.83 -11.71 -47.15
N THR A 4 7.07 -13.00 -46.91
CA THR A 4 6.96 -13.64 -45.61
C THR A 4 7.73 -12.82 -44.58
N GLN A 5 7.05 -12.03 -43.75
CA GLN A 5 7.68 -11.37 -42.61
C GLN A 5 8.08 -12.45 -41.60
N VAL A 6 9.36 -12.82 -41.65
CA VAL A 6 10.02 -13.58 -40.59
C VAL A 6 9.96 -12.71 -39.33
N LYS A 7 9.15 -13.12 -38.34
CA LYS A 7 9.21 -12.54 -36.99
C LYS A 7 10.63 -12.75 -36.48
N GLU A 8 11.37 -11.66 -36.27
CA GLU A 8 12.65 -11.72 -35.57
C GLU A 8 12.42 -12.41 -34.22
N ALA A 9 13.20 -13.47 -33.96
CA ALA A 9 13.21 -14.14 -32.67
C ALA A 9 13.70 -13.15 -31.62
N ARG A 10 12.77 -12.61 -30.84
CA ARG A 10 13.08 -11.79 -29.67
C ARG A 10 13.92 -12.65 -28.74
N ALA A 11 15.15 -12.23 -28.44
CA ALA A 11 15.99 -12.92 -27.49
C ALA A 11 15.22 -13.17 -26.18
N LEU A 12 15.12 -14.43 -25.76
CA LEU A 12 14.48 -14.86 -24.52
C LEU A 12 15.18 -14.17 -23.34
N GLY A 13 14.58 -13.08 -22.88
CA GLY A 13 15.07 -12.31 -21.75
C GLY A 13 14.63 -12.99 -20.46
N ILE A 14 15.50 -13.80 -19.86
CA ILE A 14 15.23 -14.37 -18.53
C ILE A 14 15.15 -13.21 -17.53
N VAL A 15 13.97 -12.97 -16.96
CA VAL A 15 13.78 -11.96 -15.91
C VAL A 15 14.34 -12.53 -14.61
N ARG A 16 15.49 -12.00 -14.17
CA ARG A 16 16.19 -12.48 -12.95
C ARG A 16 16.01 -11.58 -11.73
N GLU A 17 15.44 -10.40 -11.91
CA GLU A 17 15.35 -9.39 -10.85
C GLU A 17 13.89 -9.03 -10.58
N PRO A 18 13.39 -9.28 -9.35
CA PRO A 18 12.10 -8.78 -8.92
C PRO A 18 12.05 -7.25 -9.02
N LYS A 19 10.93 -6.73 -9.49
CA LYS A 19 10.64 -5.29 -9.50
C LYS A 19 9.34 -5.05 -8.76
N VAL A 20 9.32 -3.96 -7.98
CA VAL A 20 8.18 -3.55 -7.17
C VAL A 20 7.86 -2.11 -7.50
N PHE A 21 6.59 -1.84 -7.78
CA PHE A 21 6.09 -0.50 -8.09
C PHE A 21 4.99 -0.15 -7.09
N LEU A 22 5.13 0.96 -6.38
CA LEU A 22 4.05 1.51 -5.56
C LEU A 22 3.04 2.22 -6.49
N VAL A 23 1.82 1.71 -6.55
CA VAL A 23 0.76 2.23 -7.46
C VAL A 23 -0.45 2.80 -6.76
N GLY A 24 -0.57 2.59 -5.44
CA GLY A 24 -1.65 3.16 -4.64
C GLY A 24 -1.21 3.42 -3.21
N ARG A 25 -1.63 4.56 -2.67
CA ARG A 25 -1.45 4.99 -1.28
C ARG A 25 -2.58 5.96 -0.90
N GLN A 26 -2.85 6.12 0.39
CA GLN A 26 -3.83 7.09 0.86
C GLN A 26 -3.42 8.53 0.61
N THR A 27 -4.43 9.33 0.33
CA THR A 27 -4.44 10.78 0.53
C THR A 27 -5.44 11.13 1.60
N VAL A 28 -5.19 12.23 2.31
CA VAL A 28 -6.07 12.70 3.37
C VAL A 28 -7.00 13.79 2.83
N ASP A 29 -8.27 13.76 3.21
CA ASP A 29 -9.21 14.85 2.97
C ASP A 29 -9.17 15.83 4.15
N THR A 30 -8.30 16.83 4.05
CA THR A 30 -8.12 17.83 5.12
C THR A 30 -9.40 18.61 5.40
N ALA A 31 -10.21 18.93 4.39
CA ALA A 31 -11.45 19.69 4.59
C ALA A 31 -12.48 18.89 5.39
N ALA A 32 -12.56 17.58 5.18
CA ALA A 32 -13.41 16.71 6.00
C ALA A 32 -12.89 16.60 7.45
N ILE A 33 -11.58 16.55 7.64
CA ILE A 33 -10.96 16.53 8.96
C ILE A 33 -11.24 17.83 9.71
N ASP A 34 -11.03 18.98 9.08
CA ASP A 34 -11.25 20.29 9.69
C ASP A 34 -12.72 20.46 10.11
N ARG A 35 -13.66 19.99 9.28
CA ARG A 35 -15.09 19.97 9.62
C ARG A 35 -15.35 19.13 10.86
N PHE A 36 -14.83 17.90 10.91
CA PHE A 36 -14.98 17.03 12.09
C PHE A 36 -14.39 17.67 13.35
N LEU A 37 -13.18 18.21 13.27
CA LEU A 37 -12.52 18.88 14.39
C LEU A 37 -13.33 20.09 14.88
N GLY A 38 -13.87 20.89 13.95
CA GLY A 38 -14.73 22.03 14.25
C GLY A 38 -16.03 21.65 14.95
N GLU A 39 -16.72 20.60 14.48
CA GLU A 39 -17.95 20.09 15.10
C GLU A 39 -17.74 19.56 16.53
N HIS A 40 -16.52 19.10 16.84
CA HIS A 40 -16.17 18.53 18.14
C HIS A 40 -15.33 19.45 19.03
N ALA A 41 -15.14 20.72 18.65
CA ALA A 41 -14.30 21.69 19.35
C ALA A 41 -12.89 21.14 19.67
N ALA A 42 -12.33 20.36 18.74
CA ALA A 42 -11.01 19.75 18.83
C ALA A 42 -10.02 20.47 17.90
N THR A 43 -8.73 20.36 18.21
CA THR A 43 -7.65 20.85 17.34
C THR A 43 -6.61 19.77 17.14
N TRP A 44 -6.12 19.64 15.91
CA TRP A 44 -5.10 18.67 15.59
C TRP A 44 -4.29 19.13 14.39
N GLU A 45 -2.99 18.95 14.52
CA GLU A 45 -2.01 19.11 13.46
C GLU A 45 -1.06 17.92 13.56
N THR A 46 -0.48 17.52 12.44
CA THR A 46 0.49 16.43 12.36
C THR A 46 1.67 16.86 11.49
N ASP A 47 2.86 16.37 11.79
CA ASP A 47 4.13 16.72 11.14
C ASP A 47 4.49 15.78 9.98
N THR A 48 3.63 14.80 9.67
CA THR A 48 3.82 13.90 8.53
C THR A 48 3.06 14.36 7.29
N GLU A 49 3.69 14.22 6.12
CA GLU A 49 3.04 14.36 4.81
C GLU A 49 2.56 13.00 4.26
N VAL A 50 2.83 11.90 4.98
CA VAL A 50 2.44 10.55 4.57
C VAL A 50 0.99 10.30 5.02
N GLY A 51 0.08 10.25 4.05
CA GLY A 51 -1.36 10.14 4.35
C GLY A 51 -1.74 8.94 5.22
N ALA A 52 -1.09 7.80 5.07
CA ALA A 52 -1.35 6.63 5.91
C ALA A 52 -0.93 6.85 7.38
N GLU A 53 0.18 7.53 7.62
CA GLU A 53 0.65 7.85 8.98
C GLU A 53 -0.27 8.86 9.66
N ALA A 54 -0.70 9.89 8.91
CA ALA A 54 -1.67 10.87 9.37
C ALA A 54 -3.02 10.22 9.72
N LEU A 55 -3.52 9.31 8.88
CA LEU A 55 -4.76 8.57 9.13
C LEU A 55 -4.65 7.64 10.34
N ALA A 56 -3.52 6.95 10.52
CA ALA A 56 -3.30 6.08 11.68
C ALA A 56 -3.24 6.88 12.99
N GLU A 57 -2.56 8.03 13.00
CA GLU A 57 -2.58 8.93 14.15
C GLU A 57 -3.99 9.46 14.42
N MET A 58 -4.69 9.93 13.39
CA MET A 58 -6.06 10.42 13.52
C MET A 58 -6.97 9.35 14.10
N ALA A 59 -6.93 8.11 13.59
CA ALA A 59 -7.71 6.99 14.10
C ALA A 59 -7.40 6.68 15.57
N GLY A 60 -6.12 6.66 15.95
CA GLY A 60 -5.72 6.48 17.35
C GLY A 60 -6.22 7.58 18.27
N ARG A 61 -6.23 8.83 17.80
CA ARG A 61 -6.75 9.99 18.55
C ARG A 61 -8.27 10.00 18.65
N VAL A 62 -9.01 9.56 17.63
CA VAL A 62 -10.48 9.40 17.68
C VAL A 62 -10.87 8.53 18.87
N CYS A 63 -10.20 7.39 19.07
CA CYS A 63 -10.55 6.41 20.11
C CYS A 63 -10.60 7.00 21.54
N TYR A 64 -9.88 8.09 21.78
CA TYR A 64 -9.81 8.75 23.09
C TYR A 64 -10.15 10.25 23.04
N MET A 65 -10.62 10.74 21.88
CA MET A 65 -10.78 12.17 21.59
C MET A 65 -9.56 13.00 22.08
N SER A 66 -8.35 12.49 21.84
CA SER A 66 -7.09 13.02 22.38
C SER A 66 -6.36 13.97 21.42
N TYR A 67 -7.11 14.61 20.53
CA TYR A 67 -6.63 15.66 19.65
C TYR A 67 -6.04 16.84 20.46
N GLY A 68 -4.88 17.34 20.02
CA GLY A 68 -4.17 18.45 20.68
C GLY A 68 -3.54 18.09 22.04
N LYS A 69 -3.55 16.81 22.45
CA LYS A 69 -3.00 16.36 23.73
C LYS A 69 -1.93 15.28 23.55
N GLY A 70 -0.97 15.25 24.47
CA GLY A 70 0.04 14.19 24.55
C GLY A 70 1.24 14.40 23.62
N ARG A 71 1.56 13.36 22.84
CA ARG A 71 2.77 13.30 22.01
C ARG A 71 2.76 14.34 20.90
N LYS A 72 3.95 14.85 20.58
CA LYS A 72 4.14 16.04 19.75
C LYS A 72 4.38 15.72 18.28
N THR A 73 4.97 14.58 17.98
CA THR A 73 5.23 14.15 16.60
C THR A 73 4.44 12.89 16.25
N ASN A 74 4.15 12.73 14.96
CA ASN A 74 3.51 11.53 14.42
C ASN A 74 4.35 10.29 14.72
N ALA A 75 5.67 10.37 14.52
CA ALA A 75 6.60 9.26 14.75
C ALA A 75 6.59 8.78 16.21
N GLU A 76 6.60 9.69 17.19
CA GLU A 76 6.45 9.34 18.61
C GLU A 76 5.10 8.66 18.89
N PHE A 77 4.03 9.18 18.29
CA PHE A 77 2.69 8.63 18.46
C PHE A 77 2.58 7.21 17.93
N LEU A 78 2.97 6.97 16.68
CA LEU A 78 2.90 5.65 16.05
C LEU A 78 3.85 4.64 16.72
N SER A 79 5.05 5.08 17.15
CA SER A 79 5.98 4.22 17.89
C SER A 79 5.35 3.71 19.18
N HIS A 80 4.66 4.60 19.92
CA HIS A 80 3.94 4.20 21.11
C HIS A 80 2.75 3.27 20.82
N ILE A 81 1.97 3.55 19.78
CA ILE A 81 0.85 2.70 19.35
C ILE A 81 1.33 1.25 19.12
N ILE A 82 2.48 1.10 18.45
CA ILE A 82 3.12 -0.20 18.22
C ILE A 82 3.56 -0.84 19.53
N GLU A 83 4.22 -0.08 20.42
CA GLU A 83 4.70 -0.54 21.72
C GLU A 83 3.58 -1.10 22.60
N VAL A 84 2.42 -0.43 22.63
CA VAL A 84 1.26 -0.86 23.44
C VAL A 84 0.35 -1.86 22.72
N GLY A 85 0.67 -2.25 21.49
CA GLY A 85 -0.05 -3.28 20.74
C GLY A 85 -1.41 -2.83 20.19
N HIS A 86 -1.65 -1.53 20.02
CA HIS A 86 -2.90 -1.00 19.45
C HIS A 86 -2.89 -1.04 17.91
N GLY A 87 -2.63 -2.21 17.33
CA GLY A 87 -2.34 -2.36 15.89
C GLY A 87 -3.50 -2.04 14.94
N SER A 88 -4.76 -2.06 15.39
CA SER A 88 -5.93 -1.83 14.53
C SER A 88 -5.92 -0.45 13.85
N VAL A 89 -5.32 0.57 14.47
CA VAL A 89 -5.23 1.91 13.87
C VAL A 89 -4.30 1.93 12.65
N LEU A 90 -3.36 0.98 12.55
CA LEU A 90 -2.44 0.86 11.43
C LEU A 90 -3.12 0.31 10.17
N GLU A 91 -4.27 -0.37 10.33
CA GLU A 91 -5.05 -0.95 9.22
C GLU A 91 -5.70 0.13 8.34
N HIS A 92 -5.75 1.39 8.80
CA HIS A 92 -6.20 2.53 7.99
C HIS A 92 -5.19 2.92 6.89
N GLY A 93 -3.93 2.46 7.00
CA GLY A 93 -2.92 2.57 5.96
C GLY A 93 -2.94 1.35 5.01
N VAL A 94 -2.97 1.61 3.71
CA VAL A 94 -3.19 0.60 2.65
C VAL A 94 -2.38 1.01 1.44
N TRP A 95 -1.47 0.12 1.05
CA TRP A 95 -0.61 0.31 -0.09
C TRP A 95 -0.93 -0.73 -1.15
N SER A 96 -0.92 -0.31 -2.39
CA SER A 96 -1.08 -1.21 -3.54
C SER A 96 0.22 -1.26 -4.32
N PHE A 97 0.70 -2.47 -4.56
CA PHE A 97 1.94 -2.72 -5.29
C PHE A 97 1.68 -3.53 -6.55
N LEU A 98 2.41 -3.20 -7.61
CA LEU A 98 2.65 -4.14 -8.71
C LEU A 98 3.99 -4.82 -8.48
N ILE A 99 3.98 -6.15 -8.51
CA ILE A 99 5.17 -6.98 -8.32
C ILE A 99 5.36 -7.78 -9.61
N THR A 100 6.53 -7.64 -10.23
CA THR A 100 6.88 -8.31 -11.50
C THR A 100 8.23 -9.01 -11.39
N GLY A 101 8.52 -9.95 -12.28
CA GLY A 101 9.81 -10.66 -12.26
C GLY A 101 9.97 -11.58 -11.05
N VAL A 102 8.85 -12.12 -10.55
CA VAL A 102 8.81 -13.09 -9.45
C VAL A 102 8.28 -14.43 -9.96
N SER A 103 8.71 -15.51 -9.31
CA SER A 103 8.30 -16.85 -9.71
C SER A 103 6.86 -17.18 -9.30
N ARG A 104 6.28 -18.21 -9.95
CA ARG A 104 4.99 -18.79 -9.52
C ARG A 104 5.07 -19.36 -8.10
N SER A 105 6.18 -20.02 -7.76
CA SER A 105 6.41 -20.55 -6.41
C SER A 105 6.40 -19.45 -5.34
N PHE A 106 7.00 -18.29 -5.63
CA PHE A 106 6.89 -17.12 -4.75
C PHE A 106 5.43 -16.69 -4.58
N THR A 107 4.68 -16.57 -5.67
CA THR A 107 3.27 -16.15 -5.56
C THR A 107 2.40 -17.16 -4.81
N HIS A 108 2.71 -18.46 -4.87
CA HIS A 108 2.00 -19.51 -4.12
C HIS A 108 2.13 -19.36 -2.60
N GLU A 109 3.29 -18.91 -2.11
CA GLU A 109 3.47 -18.59 -0.69
C GLU A 109 2.89 -17.21 -0.37
N LEU A 110 3.08 -16.23 -1.26
CA LEU A 110 2.58 -14.88 -1.04
C LEU A 110 1.06 -14.84 -0.81
N VAL A 111 0.27 -15.58 -1.60
CA VAL A 111 -1.21 -15.59 -1.48
C VAL A 111 -1.72 -16.28 -0.22
N ARG A 112 -0.84 -16.87 0.60
CA ARG A 112 -1.22 -17.44 1.91
C ARG A 112 -1.46 -16.35 2.96
N HIS A 113 -1.03 -15.12 2.71
CA HIS A 113 -1.32 -13.96 3.55
C HIS A 113 -2.76 -13.47 3.30
N ARG A 114 -3.69 -13.97 4.10
CA ARG A 114 -5.15 -13.79 3.89
C ARG A 114 -5.70 -12.38 4.11
N HIS A 115 -4.89 -11.46 4.65
CA HIS A 115 -5.29 -10.06 4.87
C HIS A 115 -4.79 -9.12 3.76
N PHE A 116 -4.40 -9.67 2.61
CA PHE A 116 -4.11 -8.91 1.39
C PHE A 116 -5.15 -9.20 0.31
N SER A 117 -5.29 -8.24 -0.61
CA SER A 117 -6.11 -8.38 -1.81
C SER A 117 -5.22 -8.55 -3.03
N TYR A 118 -5.47 -9.58 -3.83
CA TYR A 118 -4.61 -9.94 -4.96
C TYR A 118 -5.34 -9.84 -6.29
N SER A 119 -4.62 -9.41 -7.31
CA SER A 119 -4.95 -9.60 -8.72
C SER A 119 -3.69 -10.09 -9.42
N GLN A 120 -3.73 -11.32 -9.94
CA GLN A 120 -2.56 -11.99 -10.50
C GLN A 120 -2.76 -12.26 -11.99
N LEU A 121 -1.66 -12.20 -12.75
CA LEU A 121 -1.64 -12.55 -14.16
C LEU A 121 -2.14 -13.98 -14.38
N SER A 122 -3.16 -14.10 -15.23
CA SER A 122 -3.88 -15.35 -15.47
C SER A 122 -3.29 -16.11 -16.65
N GLN A 123 -2.79 -17.32 -16.40
CA GLN A 123 -2.28 -18.25 -17.44
C GLN A 123 -3.39 -18.77 -18.35
N ARG A 124 -4.67 -18.63 -17.94
CA ARG A 124 -5.82 -19.05 -18.74
C ARG A 124 -6.11 -18.07 -19.89
N TYR A 125 -5.61 -16.84 -19.80
CA TYR A 125 -5.92 -15.76 -20.74
C TYR A 125 -4.69 -15.11 -21.35
N VAL A 126 -3.56 -15.09 -20.65
CA VAL A 126 -2.31 -14.53 -21.16
C VAL A 126 -1.48 -15.65 -21.77
N ASN A 127 -1.02 -15.43 -23.00
CA ASN A 127 -0.09 -16.32 -23.66
C ASN A 127 1.28 -16.23 -22.97
N GLU A 128 1.72 -17.34 -22.40
CA GLU A 128 3.00 -17.51 -21.71
C GLU A 128 4.00 -18.37 -22.52
N SER A 129 3.82 -18.50 -23.84
CA SER A 129 4.73 -19.30 -24.70
C SER A 129 6.19 -18.85 -24.65
N ASP A 130 6.44 -17.60 -24.25
CA ASP A 130 7.78 -17.04 -24.07
C ASP A 130 8.20 -16.94 -22.59
N SER A 131 7.44 -17.58 -21.68
CA SER A 131 7.71 -17.60 -20.23
C SER A 131 8.25 -18.97 -19.82
N ASP A 132 9.57 -19.08 -19.73
CA ASP A 132 10.29 -20.23 -19.17
C ASP A 132 10.50 -20.10 -17.65
#